data_AF-A0A7W2D7P5-F1
#
_entry.id   AF-A0A7W2D7P5-F1
#
_cell.length_a   1.000
_cell.length_b   1.000
_cell.length_c   1.000
_cell.angle_alpha   90.00
_cell.angle_beta   90.00
_cell.angle_gamma   90.00
#
_symmetry.space_group_name_H-M   'P 1'
#
loop_
_entity.id
_entity.type
_entity.pdbx_description
1 polymer ?
#
loop_
_entity_poly.entity_id
_entity_poly.type
_entity_poly.pdbx_seq_one_letter_code
_entity_poly.pdbx_strand_id
1 'polypeptide(L)'
;MVLSNVLRYTVEEKGLLAANPLPRVDWTPPESDDEIDFRYVPDPTLARSLLGAVRDSGARGEHLHAFIGCLYYAAMRPGEIVALKEADCTLPPNSPEAVKEWGDLLLGESRPEVGGGWT
;
A
#
# COMPACT_ATOMS: atom_id res chain seq x y z
N MET A 1 10.44 -13.07 -3.10
CA MET A 1 11.27 -13.50 -1.93
C MET A 1 10.78 -14.79 -1.24
N VAL A 2 9.68 -15.42 -1.65
CA VAL A 2 9.19 -16.66 -0.99
C VAL A 2 10.06 -17.88 -1.33
N LEU A 3 10.40 -18.09 -2.60
CA LEU A 3 11.21 -19.24 -3.04
C LEU A 3 12.60 -19.27 -2.40
N SER A 4 13.26 -18.12 -2.26
CA SER A 4 14.56 -18.02 -1.59
C SER A 4 14.51 -18.41 -0.13
N ASN A 5 13.45 -17.99 0.57
CA ASN A 5 13.23 -18.37 1.96
C ASN A 5 12.98 -19.87 2.11
N VAL A 6 12.19 -20.48 1.22
CA VAL A 6 11.94 -21.93 1.22
C VAL A 6 13.23 -22.71 0.99
N LEU A 7 14.04 -22.31 0.01
CA LEU A 7 15.30 -23.00 -0.30
C LEU A 7 16.31 -22.85 0.85
N ARG A 8 16.38 -21.67 1.48
CA ARG A 8 17.21 -21.46 2.67
C ARG A 8 16.75 -22.34 3.85
N TYR A 9 15.45 -22.37 4.13
CA TYR A 9 14.88 -23.26 5.17
C TYR A 9 15.16 -24.74 4.90
N THR A 10 15.09 -25.15 3.63
CA THR A 10 15.33 -26.54 3.22
C THR A 10 16.80 -26.96 3.45
N VAL A 11 17.73 -26.02 3.35
CA VAL A 11 19.15 -26.21 3.67
C VAL A 11 19.37 -26.20 5.18
N GLU A 12 18.97 -25.12 5.85
CA GLU A 12 19.31 -24.84 7.25
C GLU A 12 18.56 -25.76 8.24
N GLU A 13 17.26 -25.96 8.04
CA GLU A 13 16.39 -26.61 9.01
C GLU A 13 16.04 -28.04 8.64
N LYS A 14 15.98 -28.36 7.34
CA LYS A 14 15.61 -29.70 6.85
C LYS A 14 16.79 -30.53 6.37
N GLY A 15 17.91 -29.91 6.02
CA GLY A 15 19.08 -30.61 5.47
C GLY A 15 18.80 -31.39 4.17
N LEU A 16 17.69 -31.09 3.47
CA LEU A 16 17.30 -31.79 2.24
C LEU A 16 18.07 -31.26 1.02
N LEU A 17 18.68 -30.09 1.16
CA LEU A 17 19.57 -29.49 0.17
C LEU A 17 20.90 -29.15 0.81
N ALA A 18 22.00 -29.38 0.09
CA ALA A 18 23.34 -29.04 0.57
C ALA A 18 23.61 -27.52 0.56
N ALA A 19 22.97 -26.78 -0.36
CA ALA A 19 23.09 -25.33 -0.47
C ALA A 19 21.90 -24.74 -1.25
N ASN A 20 21.62 -23.45 -1.06
CA ASN A 20 20.60 -22.74 -1.83
C ASN A 20 21.13 -22.48 -3.25
N PRO A 21 20.47 -22.98 -4.31
CA PRO A 21 20.94 -22.79 -5.68
C PRO A 21 20.62 -21.42 -6.28
N LEU A 22 19.69 -20.65 -5.70
CA LEU A 22 19.24 -19.38 -6.27
C LEU A 22 20.34 -18.34 -6.50
N PRO A 23 21.36 -18.20 -5.64
CA PRO A 23 22.46 -17.27 -5.91
C PRO A 23 23.26 -17.61 -7.19
N ARG A 24 23.10 -18.81 -7.76
CA ARG A 24 23.71 -19.19 -9.05
C ARG A 24 22.91 -18.68 -10.25
N VAL A 25 21.69 -18.19 -10.02
CA VAL A 25 20.86 -17.59 -11.06
C VAL A 25 21.29 -16.13 -11.20
N ASP A 26 22.16 -15.88 -12.17
CA ASP A 26 22.52 -14.53 -12.57
C ASP A 26 21.39 -13.98 -13.46
N TRP A 27 20.40 -13.37 -12.83
CA TRP A 27 19.30 -12.72 -13.51
C TRP A 27 19.17 -11.29 -13.02
N THR A 28 19.47 -10.35 -13.90
CA THR A 28 19.15 -8.94 -13.71
C THR A 28 17.71 -8.73 -14.18
N PRO A 29 16.80 -8.22 -13.33
CA PRO A 29 15.48 -7.80 -13.77
C PRO A 29 15.62 -6.83 -14.95
N PRO A 30 14.78 -6.93 -16.00
CA PRO A 30 14.79 -5.94 -17.05
C PRO A 30 14.53 -4.55 -16.45
N GLU A 31 15.22 -3.53 -16.94
CA GLU A 31 14.93 -2.15 -16.57
C GLU A 31 13.47 -1.85 -16.96
N SER A 32 12.69 -1.38 -15.98
CA SER A 32 11.40 -0.77 -16.27
C SER A 32 11.65 0.67 -16.68
N ASP A 33 11.05 1.09 -17.80
CA ASP A 33 10.97 2.51 -18.12
C ASP A 33 10.03 3.16 -17.10
N ASP A 34 10.53 4.15 -16.37
CA ASP A 34 9.77 4.92 -15.38
C ASP A 34 9.05 6.12 -16.05
N GLU A 35 8.81 6.07 -17.36
CA GLU A 35 8.07 7.10 -18.07
C GLU A 35 6.62 7.20 -17.55
N ILE A 36 6.32 8.34 -16.91
CA ILE A 36 4.97 8.68 -16.46
C ILE A 36 4.23 9.36 -17.61
N ASP A 37 3.23 8.69 -18.15
CA ASP A 37 2.30 9.31 -19.09
C ASP A 37 1.24 10.14 -18.34
N PHE A 38 1.44 11.45 -18.33
CA PHE A 38 0.56 12.41 -17.66
C PHE A 38 -0.90 12.39 -18.12
N ARG A 39 -1.20 11.81 -19.29
CA ARG A 39 -2.60 11.65 -19.75
C ARG A 39 -3.40 10.72 -18.84
N TYR A 40 -2.72 9.85 -18.09
CA TYR A 40 -3.32 8.90 -17.16
C TYR A 40 -3.15 9.31 -15.69
N VAL A 41 -2.47 10.43 -15.42
CA VAL A 41 -2.31 10.96 -14.06
C VAL A 41 -3.48 11.89 -13.77
N PRO A 42 -4.35 11.57 -12.79
CA PRO A 42 -5.49 12.41 -12.48
C PRO A 42 -5.01 13.73 -11.85
N ASP A 43 -5.54 14.84 -12.36
CA ASP A 43 -5.41 16.12 -11.68
C ASP A 43 -6.15 16.11 -10.32
N PRO A 44 -5.90 17.10 -9.43
CA PRO A 44 -6.54 17.12 -8.12
C PRO A 44 -8.07 17.14 -8.13
N THR A 45 -8.69 17.70 -9.18
CA THR A 45 -10.15 17.72 -9.34
C THR A 45 -10.66 16.34 -9.72
N LEU A 46 -10.02 15.69 -10.69
CA LEU A 46 -10.35 14.32 -11.08
C LEU A 46 -10.11 13.34 -9.92
N ALA A 47 -9.00 13.47 -9.18
CA ALA A 47 -8.71 12.63 -8.03
C ALA A 47 -9.82 12.72 -6.95
N ARG A 48 -10.29 13.94 -6.62
CA ARG A 48 -11.42 14.13 -5.70
C ARG A 48 -12.71 13.50 -6.23
N SER A 49 -12.97 13.60 -7.52
CA SER A 49 -14.13 12.97 -8.17
C SER A 49 -14.07 11.45 -8.07
N LEU A 50 -12.91 10.85 -8.35
CA LEU A 50 -12.67 9.40 -8.24
C LEU A 50 -12.83 8.92 -6.80
N LEU A 51 -12.29 9.65 -5.82
CA LEU A 51 -12.46 9.37 -4.39
C LEU A 51 -13.95 9.43 -3.97
N GLY A 52 -14.69 10.42 -4.46
CA GLY A 52 -16.15 10.51 -4.25
C GLY A 52 -16.89 9.31 -4.85
N ALA A 53 -16.55 8.91 -6.08
CA ALA A 53 -17.15 7.75 -6.73
C ALA A 53 -16.86 6.44 -5.98
N VAL A 54 -15.66 6.29 -5.40
CA VAL A 54 -15.30 5.16 -4.54
C VAL A 54 -16.20 5.14 -3.30
N ARG A 55 -16.35 6.28 -2.61
CA ARG A 55 -17.24 6.41 -1.44
C ARG A 55 -18.67 5.97 -1.77
N ASP A 56 -19.18 6.40 -2.91
CA ASP A 56 -20.57 6.21 -3.31
C ASP A 56 -20.86 4.80 -3.87
N SER A 57 -19.84 3.92 -3.94
CA SER A 57 -19.96 2.52 -4.41
C SER A 57 -20.61 1.55 -3.40
N GLY A 58 -21.14 2.07 -2.29
CA GLY A 58 -21.85 1.32 -1.24
C GLY A 58 -21.08 1.27 0.08
N ALA A 59 -21.53 0.43 1.01
CA ALA A 59 -20.96 0.37 2.38
C ALA A 59 -19.45 0.08 2.42
N ARG A 60 -18.95 -0.76 1.50
CA ARG A 60 -17.50 -1.00 1.37
C ARG A 60 -16.76 0.21 0.81
N GLY A 61 -17.43 1.01 -0.02
CA GLY A 61 -16.93 2.23 -0.62
C GLY A 61 -16.54 3.29 0.41
N GLU A 62 -17.30 3.42 1.49
CA GLU A 62 -16.99 4.36 2.59
C GLU A 62 -15.62 4.07 3.22
N HIS A 63 -15.31 2.80 3.47
CA HIS A 63 -14.00 2.39 3.97
C HIS A 63 -12.89 2.56 2.91
N LEU A 64 -13.19 2.23 1.65
CA LEU A 64 -12.23 2.37 0.56
C LEU A 64 -11.91 3.84 0.24
N HIS A 65 -12.83 4.76 0.50
CA HIS A 65 -12.60 6.19 0.31
C HIS A 65 -11.47 6.68 1.22
N ALA A 66 -11.50 6.31 2.52
CA ALA A 66 -10.40 6.61 3.44
C ALA A 66 -9.11 5.90 3.00
N PHE A 67 -9.20 4.63 2.62
CA PHE A 67 -8.04 3.84 2.20
C PHE A 67 -7.31 4.46 0.98
N ILE A 68 -8.04 4.75 -0.10
CA ILE A 68 -7.48 5.36 -1.32
C ILE A 68 -7.10 6.82 -1.06
N GLY A 69 -7.80 7.52 -0.16
CA GLY A 69 -7.43 8.84 0.31
C GLY A 69 -6.04 8.87 0.95
N CYS A 70 -5.72 7.90 1.80
CA CYS A 70 -4.38 7.75 2.40
C CYS A 70 -3.29 7.49 1.35
N LEU A 71 -3.59 6.73 0.28
CA LEU A 71 -2.66 6.56 -0.84
C LEU A 71 -2.38 7.90 -1.53
N TYR A 72 -3.43 8.66 -1.83
CA TYR A 72 -3.32 9.88 -2.63
C TYR A 72 -2.74 11.06 -1.86
N TYR A 73 -3.19 11.29 -0.62
CA TYR A 73 -2.82 12.47 0.17
C TYR A 73 -1.62 12.26 1.08
N ALA A 74 -1.35 11.02 1.52
CA ALA A 74 -0.29 10.72 2.47
C ALA A 74 0.77 9.73 1.93
N ALA A 75 0.62 9.26 0.69
CA ALA A 75 1.55 8.31 0.04
C ALA A 75 1.85 7.06 0.90
N MET A 76 0.90 6.65 1.74
CA MET A 76 1.07 5.53 2.65
C MET A 76 1.12 4.20 1.88
N ARG A 77 1.79 3.20 2.43
CA ARG A 77 1.76 1.85 1.84
C ARG A 77 0.46 1.15 2.23
N PRO A 78 -0.12 0.30 1.37
CA PRO A 78 -1.34 -0.45 1.68
C PRO A 78 -1.35 -1.12 3.06
N GLY A 79 -0.25 -1.77 3.45
CA GLY A 79 -0.14 -2.44 4.76
C GLY A 79 -0.18 -1.49 5.96
N GLU A 80 0.29 -0.25 5.81
CA GLU A 80 0.21 0.78 6.86
C GLU A 80 -1.22 1.32 6.98
N ILE A 81 -1.90 1.50 5.85
CA ILE A 81 -3.29 2.00 5.80
C ILE A 81 -4.23 1.00 6.48
N VAL A 82 -4.05 -0.31 6.24
CA VAL A 82 -4.86 -1.35 6.90
C VAL A 82 -4.69 -1.34 8.42
N ALA A 83 -3.52 -0.92 8.92
CA ALA A 83 -3.23 -0.89 10.35
C ALA A 83 -3.61 0.44 11.03
N LEU A 84 -3.95 1.47 10.27
CA LEU A 84 -4.22 2.82 10.74
C LEU A 84 -5.48 2.88 11.60
N LYS A 85 -5.39 3.56 12.75
CA LYS A 85 -6.52 3.80 13.65
C LYS A 85 -6.84 5.28 13.74
N GLU A 86 -8.05 5.60 14.18
CA GLU A 86 -8.46 6.99 14.44
C GLU A 86 -7.54 7.69 15.44
N ALA A 87 -7.09 6.98 16.49
CA ALA A 87 -6.16 7.51 17.48
C ALA A 87 -4.76 7.86 16.91
N ASP A 88 -4.41 7.32 15.76
CA ASP A 88 -3.16 7.62 15.05
C ASP A 88 -3.29 8.87 14.16
N CYS A 89 -4.49 9.45 14.06
CA CYS A 89 -4.82 10.57 13.18
C CYS A 89 -5.02 11.86 13.99
N THR A 90 -4.15 12.84 13.78
CA THR A 90 -4.33 14.20 14.31
C THR A 90 -4.74 15.11 13.15
N LEU A 91 -6.05 15.22 12.91
CA LEU A 91 -6.61 15.96 11.79
C LEU A 91 -7.12 17.35 12.22
N PRO A 92 -7.01 18.37 11.35
CA PRO A 92 -7.63 19.66 11.59
C PRO A 92 -9.16 19.53 11.69
N PRO A 93 -9.85 20.48 12.34
CA PRO A 93 -11.30 20.47 12.46
C PRO A 93 -11.98 20.46 11.09
N ASN A 94 -13.07 19.69 10.96
CA ASN A 94 -13.89 19.69 9.75
C ASN A 94 -14.71 21.00 9.65
N SER A 95 -14.04 22.06 9.24
CA SER A 95 -14.56 23.42 9.10
C SER A 95 -14.10 24.03 7.77
N PRO A 96 -14.87 24.94 7.17
CA PRO A 96 -14.49 25.61 5.92
C PRO A 96 -13.12 26.30 5.98
N GLU A 97 -12.73 26.78 7.16
CA GLU A 97 -11.48 27.51 7.38
C GLU A 97 -10.28 26.58 7.44
N ALA A 98 -10.42 25.40 8.08
CA ALA A 98 -9.32 24.46 8.30
C ALA A 98 -9.25 23.32 7.26
N VAL A 99 -10.20 23.22 6.32
CA VAL A 99 -10.25 22.14 5.30
C VAL A 99 -9.03 22.08 4.37
N LYS A 100 -8.24 23.16 4.30
CA LYS A 100 -7.00 23.23 3.52
C LYS A 100 -5.75 22.96 4.34
N GLU A 101 -5.89 22.80 5.65
CA GLU A 101 -4.78 22.52 6.54
C GLU A 101 -4.41 21.03 6.47
N TRP A 102 -3.14 20.76 6.69
CA TRP A 102 -2.64 19.39 6.78
C TRP A 102 -2.79 18.90 8.23
N GLY A 103 -3.05 17.61 8.37
CA GLY A 103 -2.97 16.90 9.65
C GLY A 103 -1.79 15.93 9.66
N ASP A 104 -1.58 15.29 10.80
CA ASP A 104 -0.52 14.32 11.02
C ASP A 104 -1.08 12.91 11.16
N LEU A 105 -0.38 11.93 10.58
CA LEU A 105 -0.68 10.50 10.70
C LEU A 105 0.52 9.78 11.30
N LEU A 106 0.31 9.07 12.42
CA LEU A 106 1.36 8.31 13.09
C LEU A 106 1.35 6.84 12.63
N LEU A 107 2.36 6.44 11.86
CA LEU A 107 2.43 5.08 11.30
C LEU A 107 3.15 4.14 12.27
N GLY A 108 2.38 3.42 13.10
CA GLY A 108 2.93 2.53 14.13
C GLY A 108 3.11 1.07 13.72
N GLU A 109 2.33 0.58 12.76
CA GLU A 109 2.30 -0.83 12.35
C GLU A 109 2.13 -0.93 10.83
N SER A 110 2.66 -2.01 10.23
CA SER A 110 2.36 -2.39 8.86
C SER A 110 1.88 -3.83 8.86
N ARG A 111 0.73 -4.08 8.23
CA ARG A 111 0.15 -5.43 8.04
C ARG A 111 0.28 -5.84 6.58
N PRO A 112 1.47 -6.26 6.12
CA PRO A 112 1.67 -6.80 4.79
C PRO A 112 1.13 -8.24 4.74
N GLU A 113 -0.18 -8.43 4.88
CA GLU A 113 -0.78 -9.75 4.69
C GLU A 113 -1.17 -9.97 3.23
N VAL A 114 -0.80 -11.13 2.72
CA VAL A 114 -1.25 -11.69 1.44
C VAL A 114 -2.05 -12.94 1.79
N GLY A 115 -3.38 -12.90 1.73
CA GLY A 115 -4.23 -14.03 2.13
C GLY A 115 -5.70 -13.85 1.76
N GLY A 116 -6.34 -14.96 1.35
CA GLY A 116 -7.70 -15.03 0.78
C GLY A 116 -8.87 -14.67 1.71
N GLY A 117 -8.64 -13.96 2.82
CA GLY A 117 -9.70 -13.42 3.67
C GLY A 117 -10.42 -12.19 3.07
N TRP A 118 -10.02 -11.77 1.86
CA TRP A 118 -10.53 -10.57 1.16
C TRP A 118 -11.22 -10.88 -0.18
N THR A 119 -11.23 -12.14 -0.64
CA THR A 119 -12.11 -12.67 -1.71
C THR A 119 -13.26 -13.41 -1.06
#